data_AF-A0A351J2Y7-F1
#
_entry.id   AF-A0A351J2Y7-F1
#
_cell.length_a   1.000
_cell.length_b   1.000
_cell.length_c   1.000
_cell.angle_alpha   90.00
_cell.angle_beta   90.00
_cell.angle_gamma   90.00
#
_symmetry.space_group_name_H-M   'P 1'
#
loop_
_entity.id
_entity.type
_entity.pdbx_description
1 polymer ?
#
loop_
_entity_poly.entity_id
_entity_poly.type
_entity_poly.pdbx_seq_one_letter_code
_entity_poly.pdbx_strand_id
1 'polypeptide(L)'
;MLAYGSEVNGLFSSVGQIFGYVALLEAGIGAATIQVLYKPVVAGDKSSINHILSATKKYYKKVSFYYFACIVVISLLYPMLIHSNINKLYIGFIVFLQGLSGVINFYFQATLKQLLLAEGKNYIETNVSMMTHIITSFARVFLILSSANIVLIQLVYLLTTILEMLFYYFYFKKKYPWLHLHAKPDFSSLQQKNAFLIHQISGLIFSSTD
;
A
#
# COMPACT_ATOMS: atom_id res chain seq x y z
N MET A 1 28.51 15.34 -4.32
CA MET A 1 27.93 14.01 -4.01
C MET A 1 27.46 13.87 -2.55
N LEU A 2 27.95 14.68 -1.59
CA LEU A 2 27.61 14.54 -0.16
C LEU A 2 26.33 15.24 0.32
N ALA A 3 25.86 16.32 -0.34
CA ALA A 3 24.63 17.03 0.08
C ALA A 3 23.31 16.42 -0.45
N TYR A 4 23.37 15.74 -1.60
CA TYR A 4 22.18 15.10 -2.19
C TYR A 4 21.64 13.97 -1.31
N GLY A 5 22.52 13.23 -0.63
CA GLY A 5 22.11 12.10 0.21
C GLY A 5 21.21 12.53 1.36
N SER A 6 21.60 13.52 2.16
CA SER A 6 20.81 13.91 3.34
C SER A 6 19.54 14.66 2.97
N GLU A 7 19.56 15.54 1.97
CA GLU A 7 18.35 16.26 1.51
C GLU A 7 17.32 15.31 0.90
N VAL A 8 17.76 14.39 0.02
CA VAL A 8 16.88 13.42 -0.63
C VAL A 8 16.41 12.35 0.36
N ASN A 9 17.25 11.95 1.32
CA ASN A 9 16.82 11.03 2.38
C ASN A 9 15.86 11.71 3.36
N GLY A 10 16.05 13.00 3.68
CA GLY A 10 15.10 13.78 4.48
C GLY A 10 13.75 13.93 3.79
N LEU A 11 13.77 14.16 2.46
CA LEU A 11 12.60 14.11 1.59
C LEU A 11 11.89 12.75 1.69
N PHE A 12 12.60 11.64 1.46
CA PHE A 12 12.02 10.30 1.51
C PHE A 12 11.44 9.95 2.88
N SER A 13 12.12 10.35 3.97
CA SER A 13 11.63 10.13 5.34
C SER A 13 10.34 10.91 5.61
N SER A 14 10.27 12.19 5.23
CA SER A 14 9.08 13.03 5.44
C SER A 14 7.88 12.52 4.65
N VAL A 15 8.10 12.19 3.37
CA VAL A 15 7.06 11.62 2.51
C VAL A 15 6.61 10.25 3.02
N GLY A 16 7.56 9.42 3.50
CA GLY A 16 7.29 8.14 4.12
C GLY A 16 6.41 8.25 5.38
N GLN A 17 6.63 9.25 6.23
CA GLN A 17 5.79 9.49 7.41
C GLN A 17 4.33 9.76 7.04
N ILE A 18 4.10 10.59 6.01
CA ILE A 18 2.75 10.87 5.52
C ILE A 18 2.08 9.59 5.01
N PHE A 19 2.83 8.76 4.29
CA PHE A 19 2.34 7.47 3.80
C PHE A 19 2.09 6.46 4.93
N GLY A 20 2.82 6.58 6.05
CA GLY A 20 2.57 5.81 7.27
C GLY A 20 1.18 6.02 7.85
N TYR A 21 0.65 7.26 7.84
CA TYR A 21 -0.73 7.52 8.29
C TYR A 21 -1.77 6.85 7.39
N VAL A 22 -1.50 6.77 6.08
CA VAL A 22 -2.39 6.07 5.14
C VAL A 22 -2.33 4.56 5.37
N ALA A 23 -1.13 4.01 5.64
CA ALA A 23 -0.93 2.61 6.01
C ALA A 23 -1.68 2.24 7.30
N LEU A 24 -1.77 3.14 8.27
CA LEU A 24 -2.58 2.94 9.48
C LEU A 24 -4.07 2.75 9.13
N LEU A 25 -4.58 3.58 8.21
CA LEU A 25 -5.95 3.50 7.70
C LEU A 25 -6.19 2.17 6.96
N GLU A 26 -5.19 1.68 6.22
CA GLU A 26 -5.19 0.35 5.62
C GLU A 26 -5.34 -0.76 6.65
N ALA A 27 -4.55 -0.68 7.72
CA ALA A 27 -4.45 -1.70 8.74
C ALA A 27 -5.79 -1.88 9.46
N GLY A 28 -6.50 -0.77 9.74
CA GLY A 28 -7.85 -0.83 10.29
C GLY A 28 -8.86 -1.50 9.35
N ILE A 29 -8.79 -1.23 8.04
CA ILE A 29 -9.64 -1.90 7.04
C ILE A 29 -9.29 -3.39 6.93
N GLY A 30 -7.99 -3.72 6.96
CA GLY A 30 -7.49 -5.09 6.87
C GLY A 30 -7.92 -5.93 8.06
N ALA A 31 -7.68 -5.44 9.29
CA ALA A 31 -8.07 -6.11 10.52
C ALA A 31 -9.57 -6.44 10.57
N ALA A 32 -10.42 -5.47 10.23
CA ALA A 32 -11.86 -5.69 10.15
C ALA A 32 -12.25 -6.71 9.07
N THR A 33 -11.54 -6.72 7.93
CA THR A 33 -11.77 -7.69 6.85
C THR A 33 -11.41 -9.11 7.30
N ILE A 34 -10.27 -9.28 7.95
CA ILE A 34 -9.78 -10.59 8.41
C ILE A 34 -10.77 -11.20 9.41
N GLN A 35 -11.26 -10.42 10.39
CA GLN A 35 -12.21 -10.88 11.39
C GLN A 35 -13.47 -11.50 10.76
N VAL A 36 -14.04 -10.82 9.76
CA VAL A 36 -15.24 -11.32 9.06
C VAL A 36 -14.91 -12.44 8.08
N LEU A 37 -13.68 -12.54 7.58
CA LEU A 37 -13.25 -13.60 6.67
C LEU A 37 -12.98 -14.93 7.37
N TYR A 38 -12.59 -14.96 8.65
CA TYR A 38 -12.22 -16.22 9.31
C TYR A 38 -13.35 -17.27 9.28
N LYS A 39 -14.57 -16.87 9.62
CA LYS A 39 -15.73 -17.77 9.62
C LYS A 39 -16.01 -18.39 8.23
N PRO A 40 -16.18 -17.61 7.14
CA PRO A 40 -16.44 -18.16 5.82
C PRO A 40 -15.22 -18.89 5.21
N VAL A 41 -13.99 -18.51 5.56
CA VAL A 41 -12.78 -19.25 5.15
C VAL A 41 -12.76 -20.65 5.75
N VAL A 42 -13.01 -20.79 7.05
CA VAL A 42 -13.07 -22.11 7.73
C VAL A 42 -14.24 -22.95 7.18
N ALA A 43 -15.37 -22.32 6.89
CA ALA A 43 -16.54 -22.98 6.32
C ALA A 43 -16.38 -23.33 4.82
N GLY A 44 -15.34 -22.84 4.14
CA GLY A 44 -15.16 -23.02 2.69
C GLY A 44 -16.22 -22.29 1.85
N ASP A 45 -16.93 -21.32 2.41
CA ASP A 45 -18.01 -20.58 1.73
C ASP A 45 -17.44 -19.48 0.83
N LYS A 46 -17.12 -19.90 -0.41
CA LYS A 46 -16.61 -19.03 -1.47
C LYS A 46 -17.55 -17.87 -1.83
N SER A 47 -18.86 -18.04 -1.67
CA SER A 47 -19.84 -16.99 -1.98
C SER A 47 -19.71 -15.85 -0.96
N SER A 48 -19.74 -16.19 0.33
CA SER A 48 -19.55 -15.22 1.41
C SER A 48 -18.18 -14.53 1.33
N ILE A 49 -17.11 -15.27 1.00
CA ILE A 49 -15.78 -14.69 0.77
C ILE A 49 -15.82 -13.65 -0.35
N ASN A 50 -16.46 -13.96 -1.49
CA ASN A 50 -16.59 -13.03 -2.62
C ASN A 50 -17.35 -11.75 -2.24
N HIS A 51 -18.45 -11.87 -1.48
CA HIS A 51 -19.24 -10.73 -1.02
C HIS A 51 -18.45 -9.81 -0.09
N ILE A 52 -17.73 -10.39 0.89
CA ILE A 52 -16.87 -9.65 1.83
C ILE A 52 -15.72 -8.98 1.08
N LEU A 53 -14.99 -9.72 0.25
CA LEU A 53 -13.84 -9.17 -0.49
C LEU A 53 -14.26 -8.11 -1.49
N SER A 54 -15.45 -8.19 -2.09
CA SER A 54 -15.96 -7.12 -2.95
C SER A 54 -16.23 -5.83 -2.17
N ALA A 55 -16.83 -5.93 -0.98
CA ALA A 55 -17.03 -4.79 -0.11
C ALA A 55 -15.69 -4.19 0.37
N THR A 56 -14.75 -5.04 0.78
CA THR A 56 -13.38 -4.63 1.13
C THR A 56 -12.68 -3.95 -0.03
N LYS A 57 -12.79 -4.49 -1.25
CA LYS A 57 -12.23 -3.89 -2.47
C LYS A 57 -12.76 -2.49 -2.71
N LYS A 58 -14.05 -2.27 -2.48
CA LYS A 58 -14.69 -0.95 -2.64
C LYS A 58 -14.21 0.05 -1.60
N TYR A 59 -13.99 -0.37 -0.35
CA TYR A 59 -13.34 0.46 0.67
C TYR A 59 -11.91 0.83 0.30
N TYR A 60 -11.08 -0.15 -0.08
CA TYR A 60 -9.71 0.13 -0.50
C TYR A 60 -9.66 1.04 -1.72
N LYS A 61 -10.51 0.83 -2.73
CA LYS A 61 -10.61 1.72 -3.90
C LYS A 61 -10.94 3.16 -3.51
N LYS A 62 -11.84 3.36 -2.54
CA LYS A 62 -12.18 4.69 -2.04
C LYS A 62 -10.99 5.33 -1.30
N VAL A 63 -10.30 4.57 -0.45
CA VAL A 63 -9.09 5.05 0.25
C VAL A 63 -7.96 5.35 -0.74
N SER A 64 -7.72 4.51 -1.73
CA SER A 64 -6.73 4.75 -2.79
C SER A 64 -7.00 6.04 -3.56
N PHE A 65 -8.27 6.40 -3.77
CA PHE A 65 -8.63 7.66 -4.40
C PHE A 65 -8.25 8.87 -3.54
N TYR A 66 -8.58 8.84 -2.24
CA TYR A 66 -8.16 9.90 -1.31
C TYR A 66 -6.64 9.95 -1.15
N TYR A 67 -6.00 8.79 -1.13
CA TYR A 67 -4.55 8.70 -1.05
C TYR A 67 -3.89 9.31 -2.30
N PHE A 68 -4.39 9.00 -3.49
CA PHE A 68 -3.91 9.59 -4.74
C PHE A 68 -4.08 11.12 -4.75
N ALA A 69 -5.23 11.64 -4.31
CA ALA A 69 -5.44 13.07 -4.20
C ALA A 69 -4.44 13.73 -3.24
N CYS A 70 -4.17 13.09 -2.09
CA CYS A 70 -3.17 13.54 -1.13
C CYS A 70 -1.77 13.59 -1.77
N ILE A 71 -1.38 12.56 -2.53
CA ILE A 71 -0.09 12.52 -3.24
C ILE A 71 0.03 13.64 -4.26
N VAL A 72 -1.02 13.92 -5.03
CA VAL A 72 -1.01 15.02 -6.01
C VAL A 72 -0.83 16.37 -5.31
N VAL A 73 -1.52 16.60 -4.20
CA VAL A 73 -1.38 17.85 -3.42
C VAL A 73 0.02 17.96 -2.84
N ILE A 74 0.54 16.91 -2.22
CA ILE A 74 1.88 16.90 -1.62
C ILE A 74 2.95 17.08 -2.69
N SER A 75 2.83 16.41 -3.85
CA SER A 75 3.84 16.53 -4.91
C SER A 75 3.95 17.95 -5.47
N LEU A 76 2.87 18.75 -5.38
CA LEU A 76 2.85 20.16 -5.78
C LEU A 76 3.31 21.10 -4.67
N LEU A 77 2.85 20.88 -3.43
CA LEU A 77 3.16 21.78 -2.29
C LEU A 77 4.56 21.57 -1.73
N TYR A 78 5.01 20.33 -1.62
CA TYR A 78 6.29 19.97 -1.02
C TYR A 78 7.50 20.65 -1.69
N PRO A 79 7.64 20.68 -3.03
CA PRO A 79 8.75 21.40 -3.66
C PRO A 79 8.70 22.93 -3.50
N MET A 80 7.57 23.51 -3.09
CA MET A 80 7.49 24.93 -2.76
C MET A 80 7.99 25.24 -1.34
N LEU A 81 7.84 24.29 -0.41
CA LEU A 81 8.23 24.45 0.99
C LEU A 81 9.73 24.25 1.21
N ILE A 82 10.36 23.40 0.40
CA ILE A 82 11.80 23.12 0.51
C ILE A 82 12.62 24.12 -0.30
N HIS A 83 13.60 24.71 0.39
CA HIS A 83 14.70 25.43 -0.24
C HIS A 83 15.78 24.40 -0.62
N SER A 84 15.76 23.91 -1.85
CA SER A 84 16.80 23.04 -2.39
C SER A 84 17.34 23.61 -3.70
N ASN A 85 18.61 23.33 -3.99
CA ASN A 85 19.24 23.64 -5.28
C ASN A 85 18.73 22.75 -6.43
N ILE A 86 17.95 21.70 -6.11
CA ILE A 86 17.34 20.83 -7.10
C ILE A 86 16.09 21.50 -7.68
N ASN A 87 15.89 21.37 -8.99
CA ASN A 87 14.69 21.87 -9.65
C ASN A 87 13.43 21.28 -8.98
N LYS A 88 12.58 22.18 -8.48
CA LYS A 88 11.31 21.92 -7.78
C LYS A 88 10.43 20.89 -8.50
N LEU A 89 10.40 20.93 -9.84
CA LEU A 89 9.61 20.02 -10.66
C LEU A 89 10.13 18.57 -10.60
N TYR A 90 11.45 18.38 -10.45
CA TYR A 90 12.05 17.06 -10.27
C TYR A 90 11.72 16.45 -8.91
N ILE A 91 11.76 17.26 -7.84
CA ILE A 91 11.37 16.83 -6.49
C ILE A 91 9.89 16.39 -6.49
N GLY A 92 9.00 17.23 -7.04
CA GLY A 92 7.58 16.90 -7.16
C GLY A 92 7.36 15.60 -7.93
N PHE A 93 8.07 15.39 -9.03
CA PHE A 93 7.97 14.15 -9.80
C PHE A 93 8.42 12.91 -9.02
N ILE A 94 9.50 12.99 -8.25
CA ILE A 94 9.98 11.88 -7.41
C ILE A 94 8.94 11.51 -6.35
N VAL A 95 8.38 12.50 -5.66
CA VAL A 95 7.33 12.29 -4.64
C VAL A 95 6.09 11.65 -5.27
N PHE A 96 5.69 12.16 -6.44
CA PHE A 96 4.55 11.63 -7.16
C PHE A 96 4.74 10.15 -7.53
N LEU A 97 5.88 9.80 -8.12
CA LEU A 97 6.19 8.41 -8.47
C LEU A 97 6.28 7.50 -7.24
N GLN A 98 6.78 7.99 -6.10
CA GLN A 98 6.84 7.22 -4.85
C GLN A 98 5.45 6.95 -4.28
N GLY A 99 4.60 7.98 -4.22
CA GLY A 99 3.23 7.82 -3.75
C GLY A 99 2.42 6.90 -4.65
N LEU A 100 2.63 6.98 -5.97
CA LEU A 100 1.92 6.15 -6.95
C LEU A 100 2.12 4.65 -6.69
N SER A 101 3.33 4.22 -6.32
CA SER A 101 3.59 2.83 -5.91
C SER A 101 2.73 2.39 -4.73
N GLY A 102 2.51 3.28 -3.75
CA GLY A 102 1.61 3.02 -2.62
C GLY A 102 0.15 2.90 -3.07
N VAL A 103 -0.31 3.78 -3.97
CA VAL A 103 -1.67 3.74 -4.52
C VAL A 103 -1.93 2.42 -5.23
N ILE A 104 -0.97 1.94 -6.02
CA ILE A 104 -1.06 0.65 -6.73
C ILE A 104 -1.22 -0.49 -5.71
N ASN A 105 -0.40 -0.51 -4.66
CA ASN A 105 -0.48 -1.51 -3.59
C ASN A 105 -1.87 -1.54 -2.94
N PHE A 106 -2.36 -0.39 -2.49
CA PHE A 106 -3.69 -0.30 -1.86
C PHE A 106 -4.81 -0.70 -2.83
N TYR A 107 -4.76 -0.17 -4.05
CA TYR A 107 -5.86 -0.33 -4.98
C TYR A 107 -5.97 -1.78 -5.45
N PHE A 108 -4.84 -2.44 -5.75
CA PHE A 108 -4.83 -3.77 -6.36
C PHE A 108 -4.56 -4.89 -5.37
N GLN A 109 -3.54 -4.75 -4.54
CA GLN A 109 -2.98 -5.85 -3.76
C GLN A 109 -3.61 -6.00 -2.38
N ALA A 110 -3.95 -4.90 -1.70
CA ALA A 110 -4.39 -4.92 -0.30
C ALA A 110 -5.53 -5.93 -0.04
N THR A 111 -6.58 -5.92 -0.86
CA THR A 111 -7.72 -6.87 -0.74
C THR A 111 -7.28 -8.33 -0.87
N LEU A 112 -6.37 -8.61 -1.80
CA LEU A 112 -5.88 -9.95 -2.07
C LEU A 112 -5.00 -10.46 -0.93
N LYS A 113 -4.15 -9.59 -0.39
CA LYS A 113 -3.30 -9.88 0.77
C LYS A 113 -4.14 -10.25 2.01
N GLN A 114 -5.28 -9.58 2.23
CA GLN A 114 -6.20 -9.94 3.34
C GLN A 114 -6.76 -11.36 3.22
N LEU A 115 -7.06 -11.84 2.01
CA LEU A 115 -7.53 -13.22 1.81
C LEU A 115 -6.42 -14.23 2.13
N LEU A 116 -5.19 -14.00 1.65
CA LEU A 116 -4.06 -14.87 1.98
C LEU A 116 -3.84 -14.94 3.49
N LEU A 117 -3.93 -13.80 4.17
CA LEU A 117 -3.75 -13.73 5.62
C LEU A 117 -4.87 -14.49 6.36
N ALA A 118 -6.13 -14.33 5.95
CA ALA A 118 -7.27 -15.06 6.53
C ALA A 118 -7.16 -16.60 6.32
N GLU A 119 -6.54 -17.04 5.23
CA GLU A 119 -6.25 -18.46 4.96
C GLU A 119 -4.95 -18.97 5.62
N GLY A 120 -4.24 -18.15 6.39
CA GLY A 120 -2.95 -18.51 6.98
C GLY A 120 -1.80 -18.60 5.97
N LYS A 121 -1.98 -18.09 4.75
CA LYS A 121 -1.01 -18.07 3.65
C LYS A 121 -0.19 -16.79 3.59
N ASN A 122 -0.01 -16.11 4.72
CA ASN A 122 0.78 -14.88 4.80
C ASN A 122 2.24 -15.07 4.34
N TYR A 123 2.78 -16.29 4.44
CA TYR A 123 4.12 -16.62 3.94
C TYR A 123 4.30 -16.29 2.45
N ILE A 124 3.23 -16.34 1.65
CA ILE A 124 3.28 -15.98 0.22
C ILE A 124 3.51 -14.49 0.07
N GLU A 125 2.78 -13.70 0.86
CA GLU A 125 2.92 -12.24 0.87
C GLU A 125 4.32 -11.85 1.29
N THR A 126 4.79 -12.41 2.40
CA THR A 126 6.11 -12.11 2.96
C THR A 126 7.24 -12.50 2.00
N ASN A 127 7.17 -13.67 1.37
CA ASN A 127 8.20 -14.11 0.42
C ASN A 127 8.25 -13.24 -0.83
N VAL A 128 7.09 -12.85 -1.37
CA VAL A 128 7.01 -11.98 -2.55
C VAL A 128 7.53 -10.58 -2.22
N SER A 129 7.12 -10.02 -1.08
CA SER A 129 7.59 -8.72 -0.59
C SER A 129 9.09 -8.72 -0.36
N MET A 130 9.62 -9.75 0.33
CA MET A 130 11.06 -9.90 0.57
C MET A 130 11.85 -9.98 -0.74
N MET A 131 11.41 -10.81 -1.69
CA MET A 131 12.08 -10.93 -2.99
C MET A 131 12.04 -9.61 -3.77
N THR A 132 10.90 -8.92 -3.76
CA THR A 132 10.74 -7.61 -4.40
C THR A 132 11.65 -6.57 -3.76
N HIS A 133 11.75 -6.55 -2.43
CA HIS A 133 12.66 -5.66 -1.70
C HIS A 133 14.12 -5.92 -2.03
N ILE A 134 14.53 -7.19 -2.10
CA ILE A 134 15.90 -7.57 -2.47
C ILE A 134 16.22 -7.09 -3.89
N ILE A 135 15.38 -7.44 -4.88
CA ILE A 135 15.55 -7.05 -6.28
C ILE A 135 15.62 -5.53 -6.42
N THR A 136 14.67 -4.83 -5.80
CA THR A 136 14.62 -3.36 -5.80
C THR A 136 15.89 -2.78 -5.19
N SER A 137 16.35 -3.29 -4.07
CA SER A 137 17.53 -2.76 -3.37
C SER A 137 18.79 -2.93 -4.20
N PHE A 138 19.02 -4.12 -4.78
CA PHE A 138 20.14 -4.35 -5.68
C PHE A 138 20.09 -3.44 -6.91
N ALA A 139 18.93 -3.32 -7.56
CA ALA A 139 18.78 -2.46 -8.73
C ALA A 139 19.03 -0.97 -8.39
N ARG A 140 18.58 -0.50 -7.23
CA ARG A 140 18.84 0.86 -6.75
C ARG A 140 20.33 1.10 -6.48
N VAL A 141 21.01 0.18 -5.79
CA VAL A 141 22.45 0.30 -5.52
C VAL A 141 23.23 0.34 -6.83
N PHE A 142 22.92 -0.54 -7.78
CA PHE A 142 23.57 -0.55 -9.10
C PHE A 142 23.42 0.79 -9.84
N LEU A 143 22.22 1.37 -9.83
CA LEU A 143 21.96 2.67 -10.45
C LEU A 143 22.70 3.82 -9.76
N ILE A 144 22.79 3.80 -8.43
CA ILE A 144 23.55 4.79 -7.66
C ILE A 144 25.03 4.74 -8.03
N LEU A 145 25.61 3.53 -8.13
CA LEU A 145 27.01 3.34 -8.51
C LEU A 145 27.29 3.81 -9.95
N SER A 146 26.31 3.68 -10.84
CA SER A 146 26.39 4.19 -12.22
C SER A 146 26.15 5.71 -12.33
N SER A 147 26.04 6.43 -11.20
CA SER A 147 25.72 7.87 -11.15
C SER A 147 24.42 8.23 -11.89
N ALA A 148 23.45 7.31 -11.89
CA ALA A 148 22.16 7.53 -12.54
C ALA A 148 21.33 8.60 -11.82
N ASN A 149 20.43 9.24 -12.56
CA ASN A 149 19.51 10.24 -12.01
C ASN A 149 18.54 9.59 -10.99
N ILE A 150 18.21 10.32 -9.91
CA ILE A 150 17.25 9.90 -8.88
C ILE A 150 15.89 9.51 -9.48
N VAL A 151 15.47 10.17 -10.56
CA VAL A 151 14.23 9.82 -11.27
C VAL A 151 14.27 8.37 -11.79
N LEU A 152 15.41 7.89 -12.28
CA LEU A 152 15.56 6.50 -12.73
C LEU A 152 15.47 5.50 -11.57
N ILE A 153 16.07 5.84 -10.43
CA ILE A 153 15.98 5.04 -9.20
C ILE A 153 14.50 4.90 -8.77
N GLN A 154 13.74 5.98 -8.90
CA GLN A 154 12.32 6.00 -8.57
C GLN A 154 11.46 5.23 -9.57
N LEU A 155 11.80 5.29 -10.86
CA LEU A 155 11.16 4.49 -11.90
C LEU A 155 11.38 2.99 -11.68
N VAL A 156 12.59 2.57 -11.31
CA VAL A 156 12.86 1.16 -10.96
C VAL A 156 11.98 0.68 -9.82
N TYR A 157 11.78 1.51 -8.79
CA TYR A 157 10.88 1.18 -7.68
C TYR A 157 9.41 1.04 -8.10
N LEU A 158 8.94 1.93 -8.98
CA LEU A 158 7.60 1.83 -9.53
C LEU A 158 7.45 0.56 -10.38
N LEU A 159 8.45 0.24 -11.21
CA LEU A 159 8.47 -0.96 -12.03
C LEU A 159 8.45 -2.23 -11.18
N THR A 160 9.25 -2.32 -10.11
CA THR A 160 9.22 -3.49 -9.22
C THR A 160 7.89 -3.63 -8.50
N THR A 161 7.25 -2.51 -8.14
CA THR A 161 5.88 -2.51 -7.58
C THR A 161 4.84 -3.04 -8.58
N ILE A 162 4.95 -2.65 -9.85
CA ILE A 162 4.08 -3.14 -10.92
C ILE A 162 4.31 -4.64 -11.15
N LEU A 163 5.57 -5.10 -11.13
CA LEU A 163 5.90 -6.52 -11.23
C LEU A 163 5.28 -7.33 -10.09
N GLU A 164 5.36 -6.83 -8.85
CA GLU A 164 4.70 -7.44 -7.69
C GLU A 164 3.18 -7.51 -7.89
N MET A 165 2.55 -6.42 -8.35
CA MET A 165 1.13 -6.40 -8.68
C MET A 165 0.76 -7.46 -9.72
N LEU A 166 1.54 -7.58 -10.80
CA LEU A 166 1.32 -8.58 -11.84
C LEU A 166 1.46 -9.99 -11.28
N PHE A 167 2.45 -10.24 -10.43
CA PHE A 167 2.62 -11.52 -9.75
C PHE A 167 1.36 -11.91 -8.98
N TYR A 168 0.82 -11.02 -8.14
CA TYR A 168 -0.42 -11.29 -7.41
C TYR A 168 -1.60 -11.52 -8.35
N TYR A 169 -1.74 -10.72 -9.40
CA TYR A 169 -2.81 -10.90 -10.38
C TYR A 169 -2.78 -12.30 -11.02
N PHE A 170 -1.61 -12.74 -11.50
CA PHE A 170 -1.47 -14.08 -12.09
C PHE A 170 -1.63 -15.20 -11.06
N TYR A 171 -1.06 -15.03 -9.87
CA TYR A 171 -1.19 -15.99 -8.78
C TYR A 171 -2.66 -16.22 -8.43
N PHE A 172 -3.43 -15.15 -8.22
CA PHE A 172 -4.85 -15.24 -7.89
C PHE A 172 -5.70 -15.78 -9.04
N LYS A 173 -5.42 -15.35 -10.27
CA LYS A 173 -6.13 -15.89 -11.44
C LYS A 173 -5.94 -17.41 -11.60
N LYS A 174 -4.74 -17.91 -11.27
CA LYS A 174 -4.42 -19.34 -11.39
C LYS A 174 -4.90 -20.17 -10.19
N LYS A 175 -4.72 -19.69 -8.96
CA LYS A 175 -5.02 -20.44 -7.73
C LYS A 175 -6.44 -20.23 -7.20
N TYR A 176 -7.09 -19.12 -7.57
CA TYR A 176 -8.42 -18.73 -7.10
C TYR A 176 -9.36 -18.40 -8.27
N PRO A 177 -9.63 -19.34 -9.19
CA PRO A 177 -10.51 -19.09 -10.33
C PRO A 177 -11.96 -18.73 -9.93
N TRP A 178 -12.35 -19.09 -8.71
CA TRP A 178 -13.66 -18.79 -8.12
C TRP A 178 -13.77 -17.38 -7.50
N LEU A 179 -12.66 -16.64 -7.40
CA LEU A 179 -12.62 -15.33 -6.77
C LEU A 179 -13.21 -14.27 -7.72
N HIS A 180 -14.36 -13.72 -7.33
CA HIS A 180 -15.06 -12.69 -8.10
C HIS A 180 -15.27 -11.43 -7.27
N LEU A 181 -14.34 -10.47 -7.42
CA LEU A 181 -14.38 -9.20 -6.69
C LEU A 181 -15.46 -8.20 -7.17
N HIS A 182 -16.24 -8.57 -8.20
CA HIS A 182 -17.35 -7.78 -8.74
C HIS A 182 -18.73 -8.24 -8.24
N ALA A 183 -18.79 -9.18 -7.30
CA ALA A 183 -20.04 -9.63 -6.68
C ALA A 183 -20.76 -8.49 -5.92
N LYS A 184 -22.03 -8.68 -5.56
CA LYS A 184 -22.79 -7.67 -4.79
C LYS A 184 -22.08 -7.41 -3.45
N PRO A 185 -21.65 -6.19 -3.12
CA PRO A 185 -20.87 -5.97 -1.90
C PRO A 185 -21.75 -6.13 -0.66
N ASP A 186 -21.28 -6.90 0.33
CA ASP A 186 -21.94 -6.96 1.64
C ASP A 186 -21.28 -5.98 2.63
N PHE A 187 -21.87 -4.79 2.74
CA PHE A 187 -21.43 -3.76 3.69
C PHE A 187 -21.89 -4.02 5.13
N SER A 188 -22.90 -4.87 5.33
CA SER A 188 -23.55 -5.16 6.60
C SER A 188 -22.64 -6.00 7.51
N SER A 189 -21.94 -6.99 6.92
CA SER A 189 -20.90 -7.75 7.63
C SER A 189 -19.73 -6.86 8.09
N LEU A 190 -19.45 -5.77 7.37
CA LEU A 190 -18.40 -4.80 7.70
C LEU A 190 -18.89 -3.68 8.66
N GLN A 191 -20.17 -3.64 9.03
CA GLN A 191 -20.75 -2.54 9.83
C GLN A 191 -20.32 -2.55 11.30
N GLN A 192 -19.79 -3.68 11.82
CA GLN A 192 -19.11 -3.71 13.13
C GLN A 192 -17.79 -2.90 13.15
N LYS A 193 -17.32 -2.38 11.99
CA LYS A 193 -16.11 -1.54 11.86
C LYS A 193 -16.09 -0.31 12.77
N ASN A 194 -17.23 0.34 13.01
CA ASN A 194 -17.22 1.59 13.76
C ASN A 194 -16.79 1.37 15.22
N ALA A 195 -17.22 0.26 15.84
CA ALA A 195 -16.79 -0.07 17.20
C ALA A 195 -15.28 -0.39 17.26
N PHE A 196 -14.75 -1.09 16.25
CA PHE A 196 -13.33 -1.48 16.22
C PHE A 196 -12.39 -0.31 15.89
N LEU A 197 -12.80 0.60 15.00
CA LEU A 197 -12.03 1.81 14.68
C LEU A 197 -11.98 2.77 15.86
N ILE A 198 -13.09 2.93 16.60
CA ILE A 198 -13.11 3.71 17.84
C ILE A 198 -12.18 3.08 18.88
N HIS A 199 -12.16 1.75 19.00
CA HIS A 199 -11.26 1.05 19.92
C HIS A 199 -9.78 1.22 19.55
N GLN A 200 -9.43 1.17 18.26
CA GLN A 200 -8.04 1.36 17.80
C GLN A 200 -7.55 2.81 17.98
N ILE A 201 -8.42 3.79 17.67
CA ILE A 201 -8.13 5.22 17.88
C ILE A 201 -8.00 5.51 19.38
N SER A 202 -8.88 4.95 20.22
CA SER A 202 -8.80 5.08 21.67
C SER A 202 -7.52 4.47 22.23
N GLY A 203 -7.09 3.31 21.73
CA GLY A 203 -5.84 2.66 22.13
C GLY A 203 -4.61 3.51 21.80
N LEU A 204 -4.59 4.16 20.64
CA LEU A 204 -3.48 5.05 20.23
C LEU A 204 -3.42 6.33 21.07
N ILE A 205 -4.56 6.91 21.44
CA ILE A 205 -4.60 8.10 22.30
C ILE A 205 -4.09 7.74 23.70
N PHE A 206 -4.51 6.58 24.22
CA PHE A 206 -4.10 6.12 25.55
C PHE A 206 -2.62 5.71 25.60
N SER A 207 -2.11 5.06 24.56
CA SER A 207 -0.69 4.67 24.46
C SER A 207 0.26 5.83 24.15
N SER A 208 -0.27 7.01 23.80
CA SER A 208 0.52 8.22 23.56
C SER A 208 0.49 9.20 24.75
N THR A 209 -0.17 8.81 25.86
CA THR A 209 -0.35 9.63 27.06
C THR A 209 0.41 9.07 28.28
N ASP A 210 1.15 7.97 28.12
CA ASP A 210 2.19 7.49 29.06
C ASP A 210 3.59 7.74 28.46
#